data_AF-A0A4Q1SRF7-F1
#
_entry.id   AF-A0A4Q1SRF7-F1
#
_cell.length_a   1.000
_cell.length_b   1.000
_cell.length_c   1.000
_cell.angle_alpha   90.00
_cell.angle_beta   90.00
_cell.angle_gamma   90.00
#
_symmetry.space_group_name_H-M   'P 1'
#
loop_
_entity.id
_entity.type
_entity.pdbx_description
1 polymer ?
#
loop_
_entity_poly.entity_id
_entity_poly.type
_entity_poly.pdbx_seq_one_letter_code
_entity_poly.pdbx_strand_id
1 'polypeptide(L)'
;MRRVGPYGPANIEVMEKLKKWAKEKNFLESAILFAIPQDNPVTTLPDHCRFDACIVIPNDFSVDDSVLDGELFGGHNAVMEVPHVVEDLVPSRIPLNYFPNGSPTIGKMDITQFDQIPGLRVPDPTHSNEIRET
;
A
#
# COMPACT_ATOMS: atom_id res chain seq x y z
N MET A 1 -12.94 -1.95 -4.63
CA MET A 1 -13.07 -3.43 -4.73
C MET A 1 -12.40 -4.09 -3.53
N ARG A 2 -13.01 -5.13 -2.94
CA ARG A 2 -12.52 -5.77 -1.72
C ARG A 2 -12.02 -7.19 -1.96
N ARG A 3 -10.93 -7.56 -1.29
CA ARG A 3 -10.47 -8.94 -1.09
C ARG A 3 -10.44 -9.25 0.41
N VAL A 4 -10.75 -10.50 0.76
CA VAL A 4 -10.55 -11.05 2.11
C VAL A 4 -9.50 -12.16 2.03
N GLY A 5 -8.57 -12.17 2.98
CA GLY A 5 -7.47 -13.12 3.06
C GLY A 5 -6.14 -12.47 3.44
N PRO A 6 -5.06 -13.26 3.55
CA PRO A 6 -3.75 -12.77 3.96
C PRO A 6 -3.28 -11.62 3.08
N TYR A 7 -2.71 -10.58 3.68
CA TYR A 7 -2.02 -9.52 2.94
C TYR A 7 -0.75 -10.06 2.27
N GLY A 8 -0.46 -9.57 1.07
CA GLY A 8 0.70 -10.01 0.30
C GLY A 8 0.47 -9.94 -1.21
N PRO A 9 1.22 -10.73 -2.00
CA PRO A 9 1.18 -10.69 -3.47
C PRO A 9 -0.21 -10.84 -4.08
N ALA A 10 -1.12 -11.58 -3.42
CA ALA A 10 -2.51 -11.74 -3.89
C ALA A 10 -3.30 -10.42 -3.93
N ASN A 11 -2.84 -9.35 -3.25
CA ASN A 11 -3.45 -8.02 -3.36
C ASN A 11 -3.22 -7.39 -4.74
N ILE A 12 -2.22 -7.86 -5.51
CA ILE A 12 -1.98 -7.40 -6.89
C ILE A 12 -3.21 -7.72 -7.76
N GLU A 13 -3.81 -8.90 -7.60
CA GLU A 13 -4.95 -9.34 -8.42
C GLU A 13 -6.16 -8.41 -8.30
N VAL A 14 -6.49 -7.97 -7.08
CA VAL A 14 -7.61 -7.04 -6.86
C VAL A 14 -7.28 -5.63 -7.33
N MET A 15 -6.02 -5.21 -7.25
CA MET A 15 -5.57 -3.93 -7.82
C MET A 15 -5.65 -3.94 -9.35
N GLU A 16 -5.23 -5.03 -10.01
CA GLU A 16 -5.33 -5.18 -11.46
C GLU A 16 -6.80 -5.25 -11.92
N LYS A 17 -7.67 -5.92 -11.15
CA LYS A 17 -9.11 -5.91 -11.42
C LYS A 17 -9.70 -4.49 -11.37
N LEU A 18 -9.30 -3.69 -10.37
CA LEU A 18 -9.72 -2.29 -10.27
C LEU A 18 -9.20 -1.46 -11.45
N LYS A 19 -7.92 -1.59 -11.81
CA LYS A 19 -7.33 -0.86 -12.95
C LYS A 19 -8.03 -1.20 -14.26
N LYS A 20 -8.39 -2.47 -14.47
CA LYS A 20 -9.16 -2.89 -15.64
C LYS A 20 -10.53 -2.21 -15.68
N TRP A 21 -11.27 -2.24 -14.57
CA TRP A 21 -12.55 -1.54 -14.46
C TRP A 21 -12.41 -0.03 -14.72
N ALA A 22 -11.39 0.61 -14.11
CA ALA A 22 -11.12 2.04 -14.29
C ALA A 22 -10.80 2.39 -15.75
N LYS A 23 -10.07 1.52 -16.46
CA LYS A 23 -9.75 1.70 -17.88
C LYS A 23 -11.01 1.65 -18.74
N GLU A 24 -11.92 0.72 -18.48
CA GLU A 24 -13.20 0.61 -19.19
C GLU A 24 -14.09 1.85 -19.00
N LYS A 25 -13.92 2.57 -17.88
CA LYS A 25 -14.62 3.83 -17.55
C LYS A 25 -13.83 5.10 -17.89
N ASN A 26 -12.63 4.98 -18.49
CA ASN A 26 -11.72 6.08 -18.81
C ASN A 26 -11.23 6.91 -17.61
N PHE A 27 -11.04 6.29 -16.43
CA PHE A 27 -10.56 6.97 -15.23
C PHE A 27 -9.07 6.85 -14.95
N LEU A 28 -8.34 6.00 -15.69
CA LEU A 28 -7.02 5.54 -15.23
C LEU A 28 -5.87 6.54 -15.40
N GLU A 29 -5.96 7.47 -16.36
CA GLU A 29 -4.80 8.27 -16.80
C GLU A 29 -4.26 9.24 -15.74
N SER A 30 -5.13 9.72 -14.83
CA SER A 30 -4.76 10.60 -13.71
C SER A 30 -5.39 10.15 -12.39
N ALA A 31 -5.67 8.84 -12.26
CA ALA A 31 -6.33 8.27 -11.10
C ALA A 31 -5.50 8.39 -9.83
N ILE A 32 -6.14 8.81 -8.74
CA ILE A 32 -5.66 8.55 -7.39
C ILE A 32 -6.15 7.15 -6.99
N LEU A 33 -5.21 6.24 -6.77
CA LEU A 33 -5.47 4.88 -6.33
C LEU A 33 -5.11 4.73 -4.85
N PHE A 34 -5.92 3.96 -4.11
CA PHE A 34 -5.64 3.58 -2.74
C PHE A 34 -5.54 2.07 -2.58
N ALA A 35 -4.59 1.66 -1.75
CA ALA A 35 -4.41 0.29 -1.28
C ALA A 35 -4.61 0.31 0.24
N ILE A 36 -5.81 -0.06 0.72
CA ILE A 36 -6.21 0.13 2.12
C ILE A 36 -6.28 -1.23 2.81
N PRO A 37 -5.29 -1.59 3.65
CA PRO A 37 -5.47 -2.66 4.62
C PRO A 37 -6.45 -2.19 5.71
N GLN A 38 -7.60 -2.85 5.82
CA GLN A 38 -8.67 -2.46 6.74
C GLN A 38 -8.50 -3.03 8.15
N ASP A 39 -7.65 -4.04 8.31
CA ASP A 39 -7.53 -4.82 9.54
C ASP A 39 -6.06 -4.90 9.97
N ASN A 40 -5.83 -4.97 11.29
CA ASN A 40 -4.50 -5.14 11.84
C ASN A 40 -4.08 -6.62 11.69
N PRO A 41 -3.05 -6.96 10.89
CA PRO A 41 -2.66 -8.35 10.67
C PRO A 41 -1.98 -9.00 11.88
N VAL A 42 -1.61 -8.22 12.91
CA VAL A 42 -1.08 -8.74 14.18
C VAL A 42 -2.19 -9.34 15.05
N THR A 43 -3.41 -8.79 14.96
CA THR A 43 -4.54 -9.18 15.82
C THR A 43 -5.68 -9.86 15.06
N THR A 44 -5.69 -9.76 13.73
CA THR A 44 -6.72 -10.34 12.86
C THR A 44 -6.17 -11.58 12.19
N LEU A 45 -6.93 -12.67 12.21
CA LEU A 45 -6.54 -13.90 11.51
C LEU A 45 -6.34 -13.59 10.01
N PRO A 46 -5.30 -14.15 9.36
CA PRO A 46 -4.99 -13.85 7.97
C PRO A 46 -6.19 -14.01 7.03
N ASP A 47 -6.99 -15.07 7.23
CA ASP A 47 -8.18 -15.35 6.41
C ASP A 47 -9.35 -14.39 6.62
N HIS A 48 -9.26 -13.51 7.62
CA HIS A 48 -10.27 -12.49 7.93
C HIS A 48 -9.82 -11.06 7.59
N CYS A 49 -8.54 -10.86 7.27
CA CYS A 49 -8.01 -9.55 6.88
C CYS A 49 -8.66 -9.09 5.57
N ARG A 50 -9.11 -7.84 5.53
CA ARG A 50 -9.74 -7.22 4.36
C ARG A 50 -8.78 -6.20 3.75
N PHE A 51 -8.70 -6.22 2.42
CA PHE A 51 -7.94 -5.28 1.63
C PHE A 51 -8.84 -4.64 0.60
N ASP A 52 -8.86 -3.31 0.58
CA ASP A 52 -9.62 -2.54 -0.41
C ASP A 52 -8.67 -1.87 -1.40
N ALA A 53 -8.86 -2.19 -2.68
CA ALA A 53 -8.33 -1.41 -3.79
C ALA A 53 -9.38 -0.37 -4.18
N CYS A 54 -9.05 0.91 -4.05
CA CYS A 54 -9.96 2.01 -4.34
C CYS A 54 -9.39 2.97 -5.39
N ILE A 55 -10.28 3.68 -6.06
CA ILE A 55 -9.97 4.75 -7.01
C ILE A 55 -10.86 5.94 -6.67
N VAL A 56 -10.30 7.14 -6.72
CA VAL A 56 -11.10 8.38 -6.60
C VAL A 56 -11.91 8.58 -7.87
N ILE A 57 -13.20 8.81 -7.72
CA ILE A 57 -14.14 9.10 -8.79
C ILE A 57 -14.71 10.52 -8.61
N PRO A 58 -15.20 11.17 -9.68
CA PRO A 58 -15.96 12.41 -9.56
C PRO A 58 -17.23 12.23 -8.71
N ASN A 59 -17.63 13.28 -7.98
CA ASN A 59 -18.81 13.24 -7.10
C ASN A 59 -20.13 12.97 -7.84
N ASP A 60 -20.21 13.30 -9.12
CA ASP A 60 -21.37 13.10 -9.98
C ASP A 60 -21.33 11.76 -10.75
N PHE A 61 -20.32 10.94 -10.52
CA PHE A 61 -20.21 9.64 -11.18
C PHE A 61 -21.11 8.59 -10.49
N SER A 62 -22.02 8.00 -11.25
CA SER A 62 -22.79 6.84 -10.80
C SER A 62 -21.98 5.55 -11.00
N VAL A 63 -21.66 4.88 -9.90
CA VAL A 63 -21.14 3.51 -9.96
C VAL A 63 -22.24 2.51 -10.32
N ASP A 64 -21.85 1.42 -10.97
CA ASP A 64 -22.70 0.25 -11.17
C ASP A 64 -22.42 -0.81 -10.10
N ASP A 65 -23.20 -1.89 -10.07
CA ASP A 65 -23.09 -2.95 -9.05
C ASP A 65 -21.77 -3.74 -9.10
N SER A 66 -20.87 -3.46 -10.05
CA SER A 66 -19.56 -4.14 -10.14
C SER A 66 -18.55 -3.63 -9.11
N VAL A 67 -18.80 -2.46 -8.50
CA VAL A 67 -17.95 -1.86 -7.47
C VAL A 67 -18.80 -1.29 -6.33
N LEU A 68 -18.16 -1.11 -5.18
CA LEU A 68 -18.74 -0.37 -4.06
C LEU A 68 -18.11 1.03 -4.05
N ASP A 69 -18.91 2.05 -3.82
CA ASP A 69 -18.47 3.41 -3.54
C ASP A 69 -18.57 3.72 -2.03
N GLY A 70 -17.93 4.82 -1.65
CA GLY A 70 -17.87 5.29 -0.28
C GLY A 70 -17.00 6.54 -0.18
N GLU A 71 -17.13 7.25 0.93
CA GLU A 71 -16.39 8.48 1.17
C GLU A 71 -15.27 8.28 2.18
N LEU A 72 -14.10 8.86 1.89
CA LEU A 72 -13.04 9.01 2.86
C LEU A 72 -13.21 10.36 3.56
N PHE A 73 -13.66 10.35 4.81
CA PHE A 73 -13.85 11.58 5.57
C PHE A 73 -12.52 12.27 5.85
N GLY A 74 -12.51 13.60 5.73
CA GLY A 74 -11.37 14.42 6.10
C GLY A 74 -11.04 14.32 7.59
N GLY A 75 -9.80 14.64 7.93
CA GLY A 75 -9.30 14.62 9.31
C GLY A 75 -7.80 14.90 9.37
N HIS A 76 -7.25 14.89 10.58
CA HIS A 76 -5.81 14.97 10.77
C HIS A 76 -5.20 13.61 10.41
N ASN A 77 -4.46 13.57 9.31
CA ASN A 77 -3.78 12.39 8.83
C ASN A 77 -2.27 12.60 8.88
N ALA A 78 -1.52 11.57 9.28
CA ALA A 78 -0.08 11.53 9.02
C ALA A 78 0.13 11.14 7.56
N VAL A 79 0.86 11.96 6.81
CA VAL A 79 1.19 11.72 5.41
C VAL A 79 2.70 11.68 5.27
N MET A 80 3.19 10.65 4.58
CA MET A 80 4.59 10.50 4.25
C MET A 80 4.69 10.21 2.75
N GLU A 81 5.49 11.00 2.06
CA GLU A 81 5.78 10.78 0.65
C GLU A 81 6.98 9.85 0.52
N VAL A 82 6.86 8.90 -0.39
CA VAL A 82 7.87 7.89 -0.66
C VAL A 82 8.11 7.86 -2.16
N PRO A 83 9.37 7.96 -2.63
CA PRO A 83 9.67 7.80 -4.04
C PRO A 83 9.15 6.46 -4.58
N HIS A 84 8.51 6.48 -5.74
CA HIS A 84 7.99 5.25 -6.35
C HIS A 84 9.06 4.45 -7.11
N VAL A 85 10.23 5.03 -7.31
CA VAL A 85 11.35 4.46 -8.07
C VAL A 85 12.39 3.92 -7.09
N VAL A 86 12.82 2.67 -7.29
CA VAL A 86 13.72 1.96 -6.37
C VAL A 86 15.04 2.69 -6.19
N GLU A 87 15.58 3.25 -7.28
CA GLU A 87 16.82 4.02 -7.30
C GLU A 87 16.73 5.25 -6.40
N ASP A 88 15.53 5.85 -6.29
CA ASP A 88 15.25 7.02 -5.46
C ASP A 88 14.89 6.66 -4.01
N LEU A 89 14.57 5.38 -3.73
CA LEU A 89 14.31 4.90 -2.37
C LEU A 89 15.58 4.83 -1.53
N VAL A 90 16.72 4.46 -2.12
CA VAL A 90 18.00 4.29 -1.39
C VAL A 90 18.44 5.58 -0.69
N PRO A 91 18.41 6.77 -1.33
CA PRO A 91 18.73 8.02 -0.65
C PRO A 91 17.67 8.48 0.37
N SER A 92 16.42 8.05 0.22
CA SER A 92 15.25 8.51 1.01
C SER A 92 15.19 8.00 2.45
N ARG A 93 16.18 7.19 2.84
CA ARG A 93 16.27 6.56 4.15
C ARG A 93 15.07 5.69 4.55
N ILE A 94 14.43 5.05 3.59
CA ILE A 94 13.38 4.06 3.82
C ILE A 94 14.01 2.67 3.97
N PRO A 95 13.60 1.86 4.96
CA PRO A 95 14.12 0.49 5.08
C PRO A 95 13.73 -0.33 3.85
N LEU A 96 14.69 -1.06 3.29
CA LEU A 96 14.48 -1.93 2.13
C LEU A 96 14.96 -3.34 2.46
N ASN A 97 14.15 -4.33 2.08
CA ASN A 97 14.56 -5.73 2.03
C ASN A 97 15.07 -6.04 0.63
N TYR A 98 16.25 -6.65 0.53
CA TYR A 98 16.85 -7.07 -0.73
C TYR A 98 16.72 -8.58 -0.91
N PHE A 99 16.46 -9.00 -2.14
CA PHE A 99 16.32 -10.41 -2.50
C PHE A 99 17.34 -10.73 -3.61
N PRO A 100 18.06 -11.88 -3.54
CA PRO A 100 19.10 -12.22 -4.52
C PRO A 100 18.64 -12.21 -5.99
N ASN A 101 17.36 -12.49 -6.24
CA ASN A 101 16.77 -12.56 -7.58
C ASN A 101 15.43 -11.80 -7.69
N GLY A 102 15.24 -10.74 -6.89
CA GLY A 102 13.97 -10.01 -6.86
C GLY A 102 14.17 -8.51 -6.67
N SER A 103 13.15 -7.73 -7.05
CA SER A 103 13.11 -6.30 -6.74
C SER A 103 13.10 -6.10 -5.22
N PRO A 104 13.82 -5.11 -4.70
CA PRO A 104 13.74 -4.80 -3.28
C PRO A 104 12.32 -4.37 -2.91
N THR A 105 11.92 -4.66 -1.68
CA THR A 105 10.62 -4.25 -1.13
C THR A 105 10.82 -3.33 0.06
N ILE A 106 9.88 -2.42 0.31
CA ILE A 106 9.89 -1.63 1.54
C ILE A 106 9.81 -2.57 2.75
N GLY A 107 10.76 -2.39 3.67
CA GLY A 107 10.85 -3.11 4.93
C GLY A 107 9.76 -2.68 5.90
N LYS A 108 9.65 -3.38 7.03
CA LYS A 108 8.66 -3.04 8.04
C LYS A 108 8.98 -1.66 8.64
N MET A 109 7.99 -0.78 8.70
CA MET A 109 8.08 0.50 9.38
C MET A 109 7.04 0.52 10.50
N ASP A 110 7.50 0.50 11.75
CA ASP A 110 6.62 0.66 12.92
C ASP A 110 6.61 2.15 13.31
N ILE A 111 5.56 2.87 12.88
CA ILE A 111 5.32 4.26 13.26
C ILE A 111 4.22 4.26 14.32
N THR A 112 4.63 4.34 15.59
CA THR A 112 3.73 4.29 16.75
C THR A 112 3.41 5.67 17.31
N GLN A 113 4.23 6.68 16.99
CA GLN A 113 4.04 8.07 17.38
C GLN A 113 4.43 9.00 16.23
N PHE A 114 3.73 10.12 16.09
CA PHE A 114 3.96 11.11 15.01
C PHE A 114 5.42 11.62 14.99
N ASP A 115 6.01 11.82 16.17
CA ASP A 115 7.38 12.32 16.35
C ASP A 115 8.45 11.34 15.85
N GLN A 116 8.08 10.09 15.52
CA GLN A 116 8.99 9.11 14.93
C GLN A 116 9.18 9.31 13.43
N ILE A 117 8.24 9.99 12.74
CA ILE A 117 8.29 10.21 11.29
C ILE A 117 9.52 11.04 10.88
N PRO A 118 9.86 12.17 11.55
CA PRO A 118 11.08 12.93 11.24
C PRO A 118 12.38 12.17 11.55
N GLY A 119 12.32 11.12 12.36
CA GLY A 119 13.47 10.37 12.87
C GLY A 119 13.72 9.02 12.18
N LEU A 120 12.93 8.65 11.18
CA LEU A 120 13.11 7.42 10.40
C LEU A 120 14.53 7.37 9.81
N ARG A 121 15.35 6.45 10.33
CA ARG A 121 16.68 6.13 9.82
C ARG A 121 16.65 4.70 9.29
N VAL A 122 17.23 4.47 8.11
CA VAL A 122 17.51 3.11 7.62
C VAL A 122 18.50 2.49 8.59
N PRO A 123 18.19 1.31 9.15
CA PRO A 123 19.21 0.50 9.80
C PRO A 123 20.30 0.19 8.78
N ASP A 124 21.58 0.37 9.13
CA ASP A 124 22.69 0.03 8.24
C ASP A 124 22.51 -1.43 7.74
N PRO A 125 22.38 -1.65 6.40
CA PRO A 125 22.12 -2.97 5.86
C PRO A 125 23.25 -3.96 6.10
N THR A 126 24.46 -3.49 6.44
CA THR A 126 25.59 -4.36 6.83
C THR A 126 25.48 -4.90 8.26
N HIS A 127 24.56 -4.36 9.07
CA HIS A 127 24.36 -4.69 10.47
C HIS A 127 22.89 -5.00 10.84
N SER A 128 22.00 -5.08 9.85
CA SER A 128 20.57 -5.37 10.06
C SER A 128 20.33 -6.87 10.26
N ASN A 129 19.70 -7.23 11.38
CA ASN A 129 19.20 -8.60 11.63
C ASN A 129 18.01 -9.00 10.73
N GLU A 130 17.60 -8.15 9.77
CA GLU A 130 16.48 -8.40 8.86
C GLU A 130 16.90 -9.03 7.52
N ILE A 131 18.16 -9.46 7.40
CA ILE A 131 18.59 -10.36 6.30
C ILE A 131 17.96 -11.73 6.55
N ARG A 132 16.83 -12.00 5.88
CA ARG A 132 16.27 -13.35 5.80
C ARG A 132 16.93 -14.08 4.63
N GLU A 133 17.89 -14.96 4.94
CA GLU A 133 18.29 -16.02 4.01
C GLU A 133 17.09 -16.94 3.74
N THR A 134 16.96 -17.36 2.49
CA THR A 134 15.95 -18.30 2.00
C THR A 134 16.11 -19.69 2.59
#